data_AF-A0A379YIQ0-F1
#
_entry.id   AF-A0A379YIQ0-F1
#
_cell.length_a   1.000
_cell.length_b   1.000
_cell.length_c   1.000
_cell.angle_alpha   90.00
_cell.angle_beta   90.00
_cell.angle_gamma   90.00
#
_symmetry.space_group_name_H-M   'P 1'
#
loop_
_entity.id
_entity.type
_entity.pdbx_description
1 polymer ?
#
loop_
_entity_poly.entity_id
_entity_poly.type
_entity_poly.pdbx_seq_one_letter_code
_entity_poly.pdbx_strand_id
1 'polypeptide(L)'
;MIKFASEFSEIPEALRNNQPLKDKVLLLIKQKPIVGKVTEGGNRLEEFKAVLARLVNNDIDFAQALHDVEDAIPRYTSIHSGSNTVFATGWPERLLRTQLSRFYNQAVMEKELSEGRTECLVPPSSSEQSSSKCSQLLAGKVHDISHLYKLLVSSYEEGNWGKEPKIPDHPHCTHVVKPLA
;
A
#
# COMPACT_ATOMS: atom_id res chain seq x y z
N MET A 1 8.35 15.58 14.10
CA MET A 1 7.97 14.15 14.21
C MET A 1 6.71 13.94 13.38
N ILE A 2 6.80 13.12 12.34
CA ILE A 2 5.68 12.87 11.41
C ILE A 2 4.76 11.81 12.03
N LYS A 3 3.49 12.14 12.34
CA LYS A 3 2.49 11.17 12.85
C LYS A 3 1.66 10.50 11.75
N PHE A 4 1.49 11.21 10.63
CA PHE A 4 0.84 10.73 9.42
C PHE A 4 1.67 11.22 8.24
N ALA A 5 2.02 10.30 7.35
CA ALA A 5 2.74 10.57 6.12
C ALA A 5 1.95 11.55 5.24
N SER A 6 2.70 12.39 4.53
CA SER A 6 2.20 13.28 3.48
C SER A 6 2.61 12.78 2.09
N GLU A 7 3.50 11.80 2.02
CA GLU A 7 3.87 11.07 0.81
C GLU A 7 4.41 9.68 1.16
N PHE A 8 4.54 8.81 0.15
CA PHE A 8 4.95 7.41 0.32
C PHE A 8 6.26 7.26 1.10
N SER A 9 7.25 8.11 0.82
CA SER A 9 8.59 8.04 1.44
C SER A 9 8.55 8.25 2.96
N GLU A 10 7.52 8.93 3.47
CA GLU A 10 7.34 9.22 4.90
C GLU A 10 6.62 8.09 5.67
N ILE A 11 6.05 7.09 4.99
CA ILE A 11 5.28 6.01 5.63
C ILE A 11 6.10 5.31 6.75
N PRO A 12 7.36 4.91 6.55
CA PRO A 12 8.14 4.26 7.61
C PRO A 12 8.31 5.13 8.87
N GLU A 13 8.57 6.43 8.69
CA GLU A 13 8.69 7.36 9.82
C GLU A 13 7.34 7.56 10.52
N ALA A 14 6.26 7.72 9.75
CA ALA A 14 4.91 7.88 10.30
C ALA A 14 4.50 6.69 11.17
N LEU A 15 4.77 5.47 10.73
CA LEU A 15 4.48 4.24 11.48
C LEU A 15 5.34 4.12 12.73
N ARG A 16 6.61 4.51 12.67
CA ARG A 16 7.50 4.53 13.84
C ARG A 16 7.00 5.46 14.94
N ASN A 17 6.41 6.60 14.56
CA ASN A 17 5.93 7.62 15.48
C ASN A 17 4.46 7.47 15.89
N ASN A 18 3.76 6.45 15.38
CA ASN A 18 2.32 6.24 15.58
C ASN A 18 2.02 4.76 15.80
N GLN A 19 2.27 4.29 17.03
CA GLN A 19 2.10 2.87 17.40
C GLN A 19 0.68 2.33 17.12
N PRO A 20 -0.43 3.03 17.45
CA PRO A 20 -1.77 2.54 17.13
C PRO A 20 -1.99 2.34 15.61
N LEU A 21 -1.44 3.23 14.77
CA LEU A 21 -1.52 3.09 13.33
C LEU A 21 -0.68 1.91 12.83
N LYS A 22 0.52 1.75 13.37
CA LYS A 22 1.40 0.59 13.08
C LYS A 22 0.71 -0.73 13.41
N ASP A 23 0.12 -0.85 14.60
CA ASP A 23 -0.60 -2.06 15.02
C ASP A 23 -1.77 -2.36 14.09
N LYS A 24 -2.49 -1.32 13.66
CA LYS A 24 -3.57 -1.45 12.68
C LYS A 24 -3.07 -1.94 11.32
N VAL A 25 -1.96 -1.41 10.81
CA VAL A 25 -1.34 -1.89 9.56
C VAL A 25 -0.94 -3.36 9.67
N LEU A 26 -0.29 -3.77 10.76
CA LEU A 26 0.10 -5.16 11.00
C LEU A 26 -1.13 -6.10 11.07
N LEU A 27 -2.20 -5.64 11.72
CA LEU A 27 -3.46 -6.38 11.77
C LEU A 27 -4.06 -6.58 10.36
N LEU A 28 -4.06 -5.53 9.54
CA LEU A 28 -4.53 -5.59 8.15
C LEU A 28 -3.69 -6.53 7.30
N ILE A 29 -2.35 -6.48 7.40
CA ILE A 29 -1.45 -7.41 6.70
C ILE A 29 -1.83 -8.87 7.03
N LYS A 30 -2.09 -9.15 8.32
CA LYS A 30 -2.47 -10.49 8.76
C LYS A 30 -3.84 -10.91 8.19
N GLN A 31 -4.85 -10.07 8.32
CA GLN A 31 -6.25 -10.44 8.09
C GLN A 31 -6.72 -10.31 6.64
N LYS A 32 -6.21 -9.32 5.91
CA LYS A 32 -6.75 -8.96 4.60
C LYS A 32 -6.11 -9.78 3.48
N PRO A 33 -6.86 -10.06 2.40
CA PRO A 33 -6.31 -10.73 1.22
C PRO A 33 -5.38 -9.78 0.46
N ILE A 34 -4.40 -10.38 -0.23
CA ILE A 34 -3.56 -9.70 -1.21
C ILE A 34 -3.81 -10.42 -2.54
N VAL A 35 -4.59 -9.79 -3.40
CA VAL A 35 -4.90 -10.34 -4.72
C VAL A 35 -3.72 -10.08 -5.65
N GLY A 36 -3.16 -11.15 -6.23
CA GLY A 36 -2.09 -11.04 -7.20
C GLY A 36 -1.48 -12.39 -7.57
N LYS A 37 -1.30 -12.61 -8.88
CA LYS A 37 -0.70 -13.85 -9.41
C LYS A 37 0.69 -14.15 -8.85
N VAL A 38 1.46 -13.12 -8.50
CA VAL A 38 2.80 -13.26 -7.91
C VAL A 38 2.78 -14.04 -6.59
N THR A 39 1.71 -13.90 -5.81
CA THR A 39 1.55 -14.53 -4.48
C THR A 39 0.71 -15.82 -4.53
N GLU A 40 0.27 -16.26 -5.70
CA GLU A 40 -0.53 -17.49 -5.85
C GLU A 40 0.33 -18.77 -5.78
N GLY A 41 -0.18 -19.77 -5.05
CA GLY A 41 0.42 -21.10 -4.92
C GLY A 41 1.29 -21.28 -3.68
N GLY A 42 1.23 -22.47 -3.07
CA GLY A 42 2.00 -22.82 -1.88
C GLY A 42 1.81 -21.85 -0.71
N ASN A 43 2.90 -21.53 -0.01
CA ASN A 43 2.98 -20.58 1.10
C ASN A 43 3.35 -19.15 0.66
N ARG A 44 3.38 -18.83 -0.64
CA ARG A 44 3.94 -17.58 -1.16
C ARG A 44 3.30 -16.32 -0.57
N LEU A 45 1.97 -16.33 -0.40
CA LEU A 45 1.28 -15.21 0.24
C LEU A 45 1.75 -14.97 1.67
N GLU A 46 1.91 -16.03 2.46
CA GLU A 46 2.33 -15.93 3.86
C GLU A 46 3.79 -15.49 3.99
N GLU A 47 4.66 -16.01 3.12
CA GLU A 47 6.06 -15.57 3.02
C GLU A 47 6.16 -14.07 2.70
N PHE A 48 5.38 -13.60 1.71
CA PHE A 48 5.33 -12.18 1.39
C PHE A 48 4.80 -11.32 2.55
N LYS A 49 3.73 -11.77 3.22
CA LYS A 49 3.18 -11.08 4.41
C LYS A 49 4.20 -10.99 5.53
N ALA A 50 5.02 -12.02 5.74
CA ALA A 50 6.07 -12.02 6.75
C ALA A 50 7.15 -10.95 6.47
N VAL A 51 7.59 -10.81 5.20
CA VAL A 51 8.53 -9.76 4.80
C VAL A 51 7.91 -8.37 4.99
N LEU A 52 6.67 -8.18 4.55
CA LEU A 52 5.97 -6.90 4.68
C LEU A 52 5.77 -6.50 6.15
N ALA A 53 5.48 -7.46 7.04
CA ALA A 53 5.36 -7.22 8.47
C ALA A 53 6.69 -6.79 9.10
N ARG A 54 7.82 -7.41 8.72
CA ARG A 54 9.17 -7.01 9.17
C ARG A 54 9.51 -5.58 8.74
N LEU A 55 9.15 -5.21 7.50
CA LEU A 55 9.30 -3.83 7.01
C LEU A 55 8.47 -2.84 7.84
N VAL A 56 7.19 -3.13 8.10
CA VAL A 56 6.32 -2.28 8.94
C VAL A 56 6.82 -2.22 10.39
N ASN A 57 7.43 -3.30 10.88
CA ASN A 57 8.05 -3.33 12.19
C ASN A 57 9.32 -2.49 12.29
N ASN A 58 9.89 -2.06 11.16
CA ASN A 58 11.19 -1.43 11.07
C ASN A 58 12.33 -2.38 11.50
N ASP A 59 12.12 -3.69 11.34
CA ASP A 59 13.16 -4.73 11.54
C ASP A 59 14.13 -4.77 10.35
N ILE A 60 13.63 -4.39 9.18
CA ILE A 60 14.37 -4.23 7.93
C ILE A 60 13.97 -2.92 7.24
N ASP A 61 14.85 -2.38 6.42
CA ASP A 61 14.54 -1.23 5.57
C ASP A 61 13.91 -1.67 4.23
N PHE A 62 13.55 -0.69 3.41
CA PHE A 62 12.90 -0.94 2.14
C PHE A 62 13.81 -1.69 1.15
N ALA A 63 15.11 -1.41 1.12
CA ALA A 63 16.04 -2.05 0.20
C ALA A 63 16.22 -3.54 0.55
N GLN A 64 16.39 -3.84 1.84
CA GLN A 64 16.46 -5.22 2.32
C GLN A 64 15.14 -5.96 2.08
N ALA A 65 14.00 -5.31 2.26
CA ALA A 65 12.70 -5.92 1.99
C ALA A 65 12.53 -6.31 0.50
N LEU A 66 13.12 -5.58 -0.45
CA LEU A 66 13.10 -5.98 -1.86
C LEU A 66 13.83 -7.30 -2.10
N HIS A 67 15.02 -7.44 -1.53
CA HIS A 67 15.81 -8.68 -1.60
C HIS A 67 15.07 -9.84 -0.91
N ASP A 68 14.55 -9.61 0.29
CA ASP A 68 13.82 -10.62 1.05
C ASP A 68 12.56 -11.10 0.32
N VAL A 69 11.87 -10.22 -0.43
CA VAL A 69 10.74 -10.64 -1.28
C VAL A 69 11.20 -11.55 -2.42
N GLU A 70 12.30 -11.22 -3.10
CA GLU A 70 12.82 -12.05 -4.20
C GLU A 70 13.24 -13.44 -3.71
N ASP A 71 13.85 -13.52 -2.54
CA ASP A 71 14.31 -14.76 -1.93
C ASP A 71 13.16 -15.59 -1.36
N ALA A 72 12.18 -14.96 -0.73
CA ALA A 72 11.06 -15.64 -0.09
C ALA A 72 10.04 -16.18 -1.10
N ILE A 73 9.81 -15.46 -2.21
CA ILE A 73 8.84 -15.85 -3.24
C ILE A 73 9.43 -15.81 -4.65
N PRO A 74 10.50 -16.60 -4.92
CA PRO A 74 11.23 -16.51 -6.16
C PRO A 74 10.38 -16.94 -7.35
N ARG A 75 10.68 -16.39 -8.53
CA ARG A 75 9.93 -16.65 -9.77
C ARG A 75 9.83 -18.15 -10.10
N TYR A 76 10.91 -18.90 -9.92
CA TYR A 76 11.00 -20.30 -10.37
C TYR A 76 10.11 -21.26 -9.58
N THR A 77 9.64 -20.88 -8.38
CA THR A 77 8.71 -21.70 -7.58
C THR A 77 7.23 -21.37 -7.84
N SER A 78 6.93 -20.36 -8.67
CA SER A 78 5.57 -19.98 -8.99
C SER A 78 4.98 -20.83 -10.11
N ILE A 79 3.68 -21.13 -10.02
CA ILE A 79 2.88 -21.70 -11.12
C ILE A 79 2.83 -20.77 -12.35
N HIS A 80 3.15 -19.47 -12.17
CA HIS A 80 3.20 -18.46 -13.22
C HIS A 80 4.62 -18.13 -13.67
N SER A 81 5.60 -18.99 -13.38
CA SER A 81 7.03 -18.76 -13.67
C SER A 81 7.32 -18.39 -15.13
N GLY A 82 6.54 -18.90 -16.09
CA GLY A 82 6.64 -18.56 -17.51
C GLY A 82 6.10 -17.19 -17.92
N SER A 83 5.38 -16.48 -17.03
CA SER A 83 4.71 -15.21 -17.39
C SER A 83 5.58 -13.98 -17.08
N ASN A 84 6.07 -13.33 -18.13
CA ASN A 84 6.78 -12.05 -18.02
C ASN A 84 5.87 -10.87 -17.63
N THR A 85 4.55 -11.05 -17.69
CA THR A 85 3.60 -10.05 -17.20
C THR A 85 3.47 -10.10 -15.67
N VAL A 86 3.47 -11.31 -15.10
CA VAL A 86 3.42 -11.53 -13.64
C VAL A 86 4.76 -11.17 -13.02
N PHE A 87 5.86 -11.67 -13.60
CA PHE A 87 7.24 -11.42 -13.15
C PHE A 87 7.98 -10.47 -14.08
N ALA A 88 7.39 -9.28 -14.31
CA ALA A 88 8.06 -8.21 -15.04
C ALA A 88 9.28 -7.69 -14.26
N THR A 89 10.21 -7.01 -14.94
CA THR A 89 11.31 -6.31 -14.27
C THR A 89 10.77 -5.39 -13.17
N GLY A 90 11.36 -5.45 -11.97
CA GLY A 90 10.91 -4.67 -10.82
C GLY A 90 9.60 -5.16 -10.17
N TRP A 91 9.15 -6.39 -10.44
CA TRP A 91 7.97 -6.96 -9.78
C TRP A 91 8.02 -6.93 -8.24
N PRO A 92 9.17 -7.14 -7.55
CA PRO A 92 9.20 -7.11 -6.08
C PRO A 92 8.88 -5.73 -5.56
N GLU A 93 9.49 -4.70 -6.16
CA GLU A 93 9.23 -3.30 -5.83
C GLU A 93 7.77 -2.95 -6.06
N ARG A 94 7.23 -3.31 -7.23
CA ARG A 94 5.83 -3.03 -7.55
C ARG A 94 4.87 -3.65 -6.53
N LEU A 95 5.11 -4.90 -6.15
CA LEU A 95 4.31 -5.60 -5.15
C LEU A 95 4.45 -4.93 -3.77
N LEU A 96 5.68 -4.74 -3.30
CA LEU A 96 5.97 -4.22 -1.97
C LEU A 96 5.44 -2.79 -1.78
N ARG A 97 5.72 -1.87 -2.72
CA ARG A 97 5.23 -0.49 -2.68
C ARG A 97 3.71 -0.42 -2.66
N THR A 98 3.07 -1.19 -3.53
CA THR A 98 1.59 -1.22 -3.64
C THR A 98 0.98 -1.65 -2.32
N GLN A 99 1.45 -2.75 -1.72
CA GLN A 99 0.84 -3.28 -0.50
C GLN A 99 1.17 -2.45 0.73
N LEU A 100 2.39 -1.90 0.85
CA LEU A 100 2.73 -0.97 1.92
C LEU A 100 1.85 0.28 1.88
N SER A 101 1.74 0.91 0.70
CA SER A 101 0.89 2.09 0.52
C SER A 101 -0.58 1.77 0.79
N ARG A 102 -1.09 0.68 0.21
CA ARG A 102 -2.47 0.23 0.44
C ARG A 102 -2.78 0.07 1.92
N PHE A 103 -2.00 -0.72 2.66
CA PHE A 103 -2.32 -1.00 4.07
C PHE A 103 -2.18 0.23 4.96
N TYR A 104 -1.20 1.10 4.69
CA TYR A 104 -1.10 2.38 5.37
C TYR A 104 -2.37 3.22 5.16
N ASN A 105 -2.78 3.44 3.91
CA ASN A 105 -3.96 4.24 3.57
C ASN A 105 -5.24 3.63 4.13
N GLN A 106 -5.38 2.31 4.04
CA GLN A 106 -6.49 1.58 4.60
C GLN A 106 -6.58 1.75 6.13
N ALA A 107 -5.45 1.64 6.84
CA ALA A 107 -5.40 1.83 8.29
C ALA A 107 -5.78 3.26 8.70
N VAL A 108 -5.31 4.27 7.97
CA VAL A 108 -5.72 5.66 8.19
C VAL A 108 -7.23 5.80 7.98
N MET A 109 -7.77 5.39 6.83
CA MET A 109 -9.19 5.54 6.53
C MET A 109 -10.09 4.79 7.52
N GLU A 110 -9.75 3.56 7.92
CA GLU A 110 -10.53 2.80 8.90
C GLU A 110 -10.53 3.47 10.28
N LYS A 111 -9.39 4.04 10.69
CA LYS A 111 -9.30 4.79 11.95
C LYS A 111 -10.19 6.02 11.90
N GLU A 112 -10.10 6.83 10.85
CA GLU A 112 -10.84 8.08 10.73
C GLU A 112 -12.36 7.85 10.66
N LEU A 113 -12.80 6.83 9.90
CA LEU A 113 -14.21 6.41 9.89
C LEU A 113 -14.69 5.95 11.27
N SER A 114 -13.86 5.20 12.02
CA SER A 114 -14.21 4.75 13.36
C SER A 114 -14.35 5.89 14.38
N GLU A 115 -13.71 7.03 14.11
CA GLU A 115 -13.80 8.26 14.91
C GLU A 115 -14.93 9.19 14.43
N GLY A 116 -15.74 8.76 13.47
CA GLY A 116 -16.87 9.52 12.93
C GLY A 116 -16.47 10.61 11.95
N ARG A 117 -15.21 10.63 11.47
CA ARG A 117 -14.78 11.57 10.44
C ARG A 117 -15.15 11.05 9.06
N THR A 118 -15.58 11.97 8.20
CA THR A 118 -16.08 11.66 6.84
C THR A 118 -15.12 12.14 5.75
N GLU A 119 -14.18 13.02 6.08
CA GLU A 119 -13.30 13.67 5.10
C GLU A 119 -11.81 13.49 5.43
N CYS A 120 -11.00 13.39 4.40
CA CYS A 120 -9.54 13.31 4.50
C CYS A 120 -8.86 14.18 3.45
N LEU A 121 -7.60 14.54 3.69
CA LEU A 121 -6.75 15.22 2.72
C LEU A 121 -5.90 14.20 1.97
N VAL A 122 -5.79 14.38 0.66
CA VAL A 122 -4.73 13.78 -0.15
C VAL A 122 -3.68 14.85 -0.42
N PRO A 123 -2.58 14.91 0.36
CA PRO A 123 -1.53 15.90 0.16
C PRO A 123 -0.85 15.78 -1.21
N PRO A 124 -0.33 16.89 -1.77
CA PRO A 124 0.59 16.82 -2.89
C PRO A 124 1.89 16.13 -2.44
N SER A 125 2.56 15.47 -3.38
CA SER A 125 3.83 14.79 -3.12
C SER A 125 4.97 15.53 -3.82
N SER A 126 6.11 15.68 -3.15
CA SER A 126 7.32 16.29 -3.74
C SER A 126 7.82 15.54 -5.00
N SER A 127 7.52 14.24 -5.08
CA SER A 127 7.92 13.34 -6.16
C SER A 127 6.76 12.97 -7.10
N GLU A 128 5.69 13.77 -7.15
CA GLU A 128 4.53 13.43 -7.95
C GLU A 128 4.73 13.71 -9.45
N GLN A 129 4.10 12.90 -10.30
CA GLN A 129 4.04 13.14 -11.73
C GLN A 129 2.78 13.94 -12.04
N SER A 130 2.93 15.18 -12.52
CA SER A 130 1.81 16.10 -12.79
C SER A 130 0.79 15.57 -13.82
N SER A 131 1.20 14.63 -14.68
CA SER A 131 0.33 13.94 -15.64
C SER A 131 -0.42 12.74 -15.07
N SER A 132 -0.11 12.31 -13.84
CA SER A 132 -0.80 11.19 -13.21
C SER A 132 -2.22 11.59 -12.81
N LYS A 133 -3.15 10.63 -12.90
CA LYS A 133 -4.54 10.85 -12.47
C LYS A 133 -4.63 11.25 -11.00
N CYS A 134 -3.80 10.67 -10.14
CA CYS A 134 -3.75 11.04 -8.72
C CYS A 134 -3.39 12.51 -8.54
N SER A 135 -2.35 13.01 -9.21
CA SER A 135 -1.95 14.42 -9.12
C SER A 135 -3.03 15.37 -9.64
N GLN A 136 -3.70 15.02 -10.75
CA GLN A 136 -4.71 15.89 -11.36
C GLN A 136 -6.04 15.90 -10.60
N LEU A 137 -6.46 14.74 -10.11
CA LEU A 137 -7.80 14.52 -9.59
C LEU A 137 -7.86 14.49 -8.07
N LEU A 138 -6.85 13.92 -7.41
CA LEU A 138 -6.86 13.69 -5.96
C LEU A 138 -5.96 14.65 -5.17
N ALA A 139 -4.73 14.90 -5.63
CA ALA A 139 -3.73 15.63 -4.86
C ALA A 139 -4.14 17.07 -4.55
N GLY A 140 -3.80 17.52 -3.34
CA GLY A 140 -4.12 18.86 -2.82
C GLY A 140 -5.59 19.08 -2.47
N LYS A 141 -6.43 18.04 -2.47
CA LYS A 141 -7.88 18.17 -2.26
C LYS A 141 -8.37 17.33 -1.08
N VAL A 142 -9.52 17.75 -0.55
CA VAL A 142 -10.29 17.02 0.45
C VAL A 142 -11.24 16.05 -0.24
N HIS A 143 -11.38 14.85 0.31
CA HIS A 143 -12.19 13.77 -0.25
C HIS A 143 -13.01 13.08 0.83
N ASP A 144 -14.16 12.54 0.43
CA ASP A 144 -14.94 11.62 1.24
C ASP A 144 -14.16 10.32 1.50
N ILE A 145 -13.95 9.99 2.78
CA ILE A 145 -13.18 8.81 3.20
C ILE A 145 -13.89 7.53 2.76
N SER A 146 -15.22 7.48 2.89
CA SER A 146 -16.00 6.27 2.58
C SER A 146 -15.87 5.89 1.10
N HIS A 147 -15.87 6.89 0.22
CA HIS A 147 -15.68 6.73 -1.21
C HIS A 147 -14.28 6.23 -1.56
N LEU A 148 -13.22 6.89 -1.06
CA LEU A 148 -11.85 6.45 -1.30
C LEU A 148 -11.57 5.05 -0.72
N TYR A 149 -12.10 4.77 0.47
CA TYR A 149 -11.99 3.46 1.11
C TYR A 149 -12.66 2.37 0.27
N LYS A 150 -13.87 2.62 -0.24
CA LYS A 150 -14.58 1.71 -1.13
C LYS A 150 -13.79 1.41 -2.39
N LEU A 151 -13.18 2.43 -3.02
CA LEU A 151 -12.35 2.24 -4.21
C LEU A 151 -11.10 1.40 -3.92
N LEU A 152 -10.44 1.65 -2.79
CA LEU A 152 -9.27 0.88 -2.34
C LEU A 152 -9.63 -0.58 -2.11
N VAL A 153 -10.67 -0.86 -1.31
CA VAL A 153 -11.12 -2.22 -1.00
C VAL A 153 -11.53 -2.94 -2.28
N SER A 154 -12.34 -2.30 -3.13
CA SER A 154 -12.82 -2.95 -4.35
C SER A 154 -11.68 -3.34 -5.29
N SER A 155 -10.66 -2.49 -5.44
CA SER A 155 -9.50 -2.83 -6.27
C SER A 155 -8.59 -3.88 -5.64
N TYR A 156 -8.24 -3.74 -4.36
CA TYR A 156 -7.15 -4.50 -3.76
C TYR A 156 -7.58 -5.71 -2.92
N GLU A 157 -8.83 -5.76 -2.44
CA GLU A 157 -9.41 -6.93 -1.78
C GLU A 157 -10.25 -7.78 -2.73
N GLU A 158 -11.04 -7.14 -3.59
CA GLU A 158 -12.00 -7.83 -4.47
C GLU A 158 -11.48 -8.07 -5.89
N GLY A 159 -10.37 -7.43 -6.27
CA GLY A 159 -9.80 -7.53 -7.62
C GLY A 159 -10.56 -6.75 -8.70
N ASN A 160 -11.46 -5.85 -8.30
CA ASN A 160 -12.25 -5.01 -9.19
C ASN A 160 -11.47 -3.73 -9.55
N TRP A 161 -10.63 -3.82 -10.59
CA TRP A 161 -9.77 -2.72 -11.06
C TRP A 161 -10.54 -1.66 -11.86
N GLY A 162 -11.35 -0.86 -11.16
CA GLY A 162 -12.09 0.27 -11.73
C GLY A 162 -11.18 1.35 -12.34
N LYS A 163 -11.79 2.24 -13.14
CA LYS A 163 -11.09 3.37 -13.80
C LYS A 163 -10.96 4.62 -12.94
N GLU A 164 -11.72 4.67 -11.84
CA GLU A 164 -11.72 5.78 -10.89
C GLU A 164 -10.38 5.83 -10.13
N PRO A 165 -9.76 7.01 -10.02
CA PRO A 165 -8.53 7.17 -9.27
C PRO A 165 -8.71 6.79 -7.80
N LYS A 166 -7.75 6.07 -7.25
CA LYS A 166 -7.70 5.63 -5.85
C LYS A 166 -6.29 5.79 -5.31
N ILE A 167 -6.05 5.50 -4.03
CA ILE A 167 -4.71 5.60 -3.44
C ILE A 167 -4.33 4.28 -2.77
N PRO A 168 -3.25 3.61 -3.22
CA PRO A 168 -2.46 3.92 -4.42
C PRO A 168 -3.24 3.63 -5.71
N ASP A 169 -3.01 4.39 -6.79
CA ASP A 169 -3.62 4.07 -8.12
C ASP A 169 -2.73 3.15 -8.97
N HIS A 170 -1.42 3.26 -8.77
CA HIS A 170 -0.38 2.49 -9.47
C HIS A 170 0.80 2.19 -8.54
N PRO A 171 1.70 1.25 -8.88
CA PRO A 171 2.76 0.80 -7.96
C PRO A 171 3.76 1.86 -7.50
N HIS A 172 3.98 2.89 -8.31
CA HIS A 172 4.85 4.02 -7.99
C HIS A 172 4.06 5.26 -7.55
N CYS A 173 2.80 5.11 -7.15
CA CYS A 173 2.02 6.21 -6.60
C CYS A 173 2.70 6.70 -5.32
N THR A 174 2.90 8.01 -5.22
CA THR A 174 3.55 8.65 -4.08
C THR A 174 2.55 9.26 -3.12
N HIS A 175 1.27 9.36 -3.50
CA HIS A 175 0.21 9.92 -2.69
C HIS A 175 -0.19 8.99 -1.55
N VAL A 176 -0.67 9.60 -0.48
CA VAL A 176 -1.25 8.95 0.70
C VAL A 176 -2.50 9.70 1.13
N VAL A 177 -3.26 9.09 2.03
CA VAL A 177 -4.39 9.69 2.73
C VAL A 177 -3.91 10.18 4.09
N LYS A 178 -4.35 11.39 4.47
CA LYS A 178 -4.02 12.03 5.74
C LYS A 178 -5.30 12.54 6.41
N PRO A 179 -5.44 12.40 7.74
CA PRO A 179 -6.50 13.05 8.51
C PRO A 179 -6.55 14.55 8.26
N LEU A 180 -7.75 15.14 8.26
CA LEU A 180 -7.88 16.59 8.41
C LEU A 180 -7.47 16.97 9.85
N ALA A 181 -6.69 18.05 9.96
CA ALA A 181 -6.24 18.59 11.25
C ALA A 181 -7.40 19.14 12.08
#